data_AF-A0A0A2MK18-F1
#
_entry.id   AF-A0A0A2MK18-F1
#
_cell.length_a   1.000
_cell.length_b   1.000
_cell.length_c   1.000
_cell.angle_alpha   90.00
_cell.angle_beta   90.00
_cell.angle_gamma   90.00
#
_symmetry.space_group_name_H-M   'P 1'
#
loop_
_entity.id
_entity.type
_entity.pdbx_description
1 polymer ?
#
loop_
_entity_poly.entity_id
_entity_poly.type
_entity_poly.pdbx_seq_one_letter_code
_entity_poly.pdbx_strand_id
1 'polypeptide(L)'
;MNQNFTTINQAFKDAGIDVATAQYSITEYSLNTNLSFKFSNLTEFLQFLELDAPTSDFEKVQHIKALFIEAGVDPDNFFFVNFFEPKVAEL
;
A
#
# COMPACT_ATOMS: atom_id res chain seq x y z
N MET A 1 -13.23 5.90 11.57
CA MET A 1 -11.82 5.52 11.33
C MET A 1 -11.71 4.01 11.50
N ASN A 2 -11.20 3.32 10.47
CA ASN A 2 -11.07 1.86 10.46
C ASN A 2 -9.94 1.46 11.43
N GLN A 3 -10.21 0.63 12.45
CA GLN A 3 -9.22 0.30 13.49
C GLN A 3 -7.94 -0.34 12.91
N ASN A 4 -8.05 -0.98 11.75
CA ASN A 4 -6.93 -1.57 11.01
C ASN A 4 -5.88 -0.53 10.59
N PHE A 5 -6.29 0.70 10.26
CA PHE A 5 -5.35 1.73 9.80
C PHE A 5 -4.50 2.29 10.94
N THR A 6 -4.98 2.24 12.19
CA THR A 6 -4.19 2.62 13.36
C THR A 6 -2.97 1.70 13.52
N THR A 7 -3.15 0.39 13.33
CA THR A 7 -2.05 -0.60 13.40
C THR A 7 -1.02 -0.37 12.31
N ILE A 8 -1.48 -0.11 11.08
CA ILE A 8 -0.60 0.17 9.94
C ILE A 8 0.21 1.44 10.21
N ASN A 9 -0.46 2.56 10.56
CA ASN A 9 0.20 3.83 10.88
C ASN A 9 1.19 3.72 12.04
N GLN A 10 0.90 2.89 13.04
CA GLN A 10 1.82 2.64 14.14
C GLN A 10 3.08 1.89 13.65
N ALA A 11 2.93 0.87 12.83
CA ALA A 11 4.06 0.15 12.24
C ALA A 11 4.97 1.06 11.38
N PHE A 12 4.41 2.03 10.65
CA PHE A 12 5.19 3.06 9.96
C PHE A 12 5.98 3.94 10.93
N LYS A 13 5.37 4.37 12.04
CA LYS A 13 6.06 5.14 13.08
C LYS A 13 7.20 4.35 13.73
N ASP A 14 6.96 3.08 14.07
CA ASP A 14 7.97 2.18 14.64
C ASP A 14 9.12 1.91 13.65
N ALA A 15 8.83 1.87 12.35
CA ALA A 15 9.83 1.73 11.30
C ALA A 15 10.56 3.04 10.95
N GLY A 16 10.08 4.20 11.44
CA GLY A 16 10.63 5.50 11.10
C GLY A 16 10.39 5.93 9.65
N ILE A 17 9.39 5.35 8.97
CA ILE A 17 9.10 5.59 7.55
C ILE A 17 7.87 6.49 7.44
N ASP A 18 7.96 7.51 6.58
CA ASP A 18 6.82 8.35 6.24
C ASP A 18 5.94 7.67 5.18
N VAL A 19 4.65 7.51 5.48
CA VAL A 19 3.66 6.83 4.61
C VAL A 19 3.58 7.48 3.22
N ALA A 20 3.76 8.80 3.12
CA ALA A 20 3.68 9.50 1.84
C ALA A 20 4.90 9.26 0.95
N THR A 21 6.03 8.86 1.53
CA THR A 21 7.29 8.58 0.80
C THR A 21 7.62 7.10 0.68
N ALA A 22 6.91 6.25 1.42
CA ALA A 22 7.09 4.80 1.40
C ALA A 22 6.83 4.25 0.00
N GLN A 23 7.77 3.44 -0.49
CA GLN A 23 7.52 2.62 -1.66
C GLN A 23 6.82 1.33 -1.23
N TYR A 24 6.09 0.72 -2.15
CA TYR A 24 5.41 -0.54 -1.88
C TYR A 24 5.34 -1.45 -3.09
N SER A 25 5.21 -2.74 -2.82
CA SER A 25 4.96 -3.79 -3.80
C SER A 25 3.75 -4.62 -3.41
N ILE A 26 3.08 -5.18 -4.41
CA ILE A 26 1.83 -5.92 -4.26
C ILE A 26 2.10 -7.40 -4.56
N THR A 27 1.69 -8.28 -3.66
CA THR A 27 1.91 -9.73 -3.77
C THR A 27 0.71 -10.52 -3.26
N GLU A 28 0.53 -11.76 -3.71
CA GLU A 28 -0.52 -12.66 -3.18
C GLU A 28 -0.20 -13.21 -1.78
N TYR A 29 1.05 -13.07 -1.34
CA TYR A 29 1.58 -13.60 -0.08
C TYR A 29 2.34 -12.54 0.72
N SER A 30 2.41 -12.71 2.04
CA SER A 30 3.22 -11.84 2.91
C SER A 30 4.71 -12.08 2.71
N LEU A 31 5.51 -11.01 2.69
CA LEU A 31 6.97 -11.10 2.76
C LEU A 31 7.49 -11.33 4.20
N ASN A 32 6.60 -11.56 5.17
CA ASN A 32 6.92 -11.76 6.59
C ASN A 32 7.72 -10.60 7.19
N THR A 33 7.42 -9.38 6.76
CA THR A 33 7.98 -8.15 7.35
C THR A 33 6.93 -7.45 8.21
N ASN A 34 7.38 -6.62 9.16
CA ASN A 34 6.48 -5.79 9.97
C ASN A 34 5.72 -4.73 9.14
N LEU A 35 6.08 -4.58 7.87
CA LEU A 35 5.50 -3.64 6.91
C LEU A 35 4.73 -4.36 5.79
N SER A 36 4.42 -5.65 5.98
CA SER A 36 3.58 -6.44 5.08
C SER A 36 2.15 -6.48 5.62
N PHE A 37 1.22 -5.79 4.97
CA PHE A 37 -0.18 -5.71 5.41
C PHE A 37 -1.10 -6.35 4.40
N LYS A 38 -2.06 -7.13 4.92
CA LYS A 38 -3.11 -7.74 4.11
C LYS A 38 -4.24 -6.73 3.88
N PHE A 39 -4.68 -6.60 2.64
CA PHE A 39 -5.90 -5.90 2.26
C PHE A 39 -6.86 -6.90 1.62
N SER A 40 -8.15 -6.67 1.80
CA SER A 40 -9.22 -7.56 1.32
C SER A 40 -9.50 -7.36 -0.16
N ASN A 41 -9.25 -6.15 -0.69
CA ASN A 41 -9.39 -5.77 -2.09
C ASN A 41 -8.79 -4.37 -2.33
N LEU A 42 -8.76 -3.95 -3.60
CA LEU A 42 -8.24 -2.65 -4.04
C LEU A 42 -8.97 -1.48 -3.37
N THR A 43 -10.28 -1.58 -3.16
CA THR A 43 -11.07 -0.51 -2.51
C THR A 43 -10.56 -0.25 -1.09
N GLU A 44 -10.34 -1.30 -0.29
CA GLU A 44 -9.79 -1.14 1.07
C GLU A 44 -8.41 -0.47 1.05
N PHE A 45 -7.57 -0.83 0.07
CA PHE A 45 -6.25 -0.22 -0.08
C PHE A 45 -6.32 1.25 -0.51
N LEU A 46 -7.19 1.60 -1.45
CA LEU A 46 -7.41 2.99 -1.85
C LEU A 46 -7.96 3.84 -0.70
N GLN A 47 -8.84 3.28 0.14
CA GLN A 47 -9.32 3.94 1.35
C GLN A 47 -8.19 4.19 2.36
N PHE A 48 -7.26 3.24 2.51
CA PHE A 48 -6.09 3.43 3.37
C PHE A 48 -5.20 4.57 2.88
N LEU A 49 -5.06 4.72 1.55
CA LEU A 49 -4.30 5.80 0.92
C LEU A 49 -5.07 7.12 0.81
N GLU A 50 -6.31 7.17 1.29
CA GLU A 50 -7.22 8.32 1.16
C GLU A 50 -7.47 8.72 -0.32
N LEU A 51 -7.54 7.71 -1.20
CA LEU A 51 -7.72 7.83 -2.66
C LEU A 51 -9.09 7.35 -3.16
N ASP A 52 -10.04 7.06 -2.27
CA ASP A 52 -11.39 6.62 -2.65
C ASP A 52 -12.36 7.79 -2.93
N ALA A 53 -11.96 9.03 -2.64
CA ALA A 53 -12.79 10.21 -2.86
C ALA A 53 -12.85 10.62 -4.35
N PRO A 54 -13.92 11.27 -4.83
CA PRO A 54 -14.05 11.73 -6.21
C PRO A 54 -13.04 12.83 -6.62
N THR A 55 -12.40 13.49 -5.65
CA THR A 55 -11.31 14.46 -5.86
C THR A 55 -9.93 13.81 -5.79
N SER A 56 -9.85 12.50 -5.68
CA SER A 56 -8.59 11.79 -5.52
C SER A 56 -7.76 11.85 -6.78
N ASP A 57 -6.46 11.76 -6.56
CA ASP A 57 -5.42 11.85 -7.57
C ASP A 57 -5.55 10.71 -8.59
N PHE A 58 -6.24 10.96 -9.70
CA PHE A 58 -6.60 9.94 -10.69
C PHE A 58 -5.36 9.23 -11.24
N GLU A 59 -4.28 9.97 -11.45
CA GLU A 59 -3.00 9.43 -11.93
C GLU A 59 -2.42 8.42 -10.94
N LYS A 60 -2.46 8.73 -9.64
CA LYS A 60 -2.01 7.81 -8.58
C LYS A 60 -2.86 6.54 -8.53
N VAL A 61 -4.18 6.66 -8.69
CA VAL A 61 -5.08 5.48 -8.76
C VAL A 61 -4.78 4.61 -9.97
N GLN A 62 -4.54 5.21 -11.15
CA GLN A 62 -4.15 4.47 -12.35
C GLN A 62 -2.80 3.78 -12.17
N HIS A 63 -1.83 4.45 -11.55
CA HIS A 63 -0.53 3.86 -11.25
C HIS A 63 -0.65 2.64 -10.33
N ILE A 64 -1.46 2.73 -9.27
CA ILE A 64 -1.73 1.58 -8.38
C ILE A 64 -2.33 0.42 -9.17
N LYS A 65 -3.32 0.67 -10.03
CA LYS A 65 -3.93 -0.37 -10.88
C LYS A 65 -2.91 -1.01 -11.81
N ALA A 66 -1.95 -0.24 -12.35
CA ALA A 66 -0.87 -0.77 -13.16
C ALA A 66 0.01 -1.75 -12.35
N LEU A 67 0.32 -1.44 -11.09
CA LEU A 67 1.10 -2.33 -10.22
C LEU A 67 0.44 -3.70 -10.02
N PHE A 68 -0.89 -3.77 -9.94
CA PHE A 68 -1.61 -5.06 -9.89
C PHE A 68 -1.43 -5.86 -11.18
N ILE A 69 -1.53 -5.20 -12.34
CA ILE A 69 -1.34 -5.84 -13.65
C ILE A 69 0.09 -6.35 -13.78
N GLU A 70 1.08 -5.55 -13.41
CA GLU A 70 2.51 -5.90 -13.45
C GLU A 70 2.84 -7.05 -12.50
N ALA A 71 2.23 -7.07 -11.31
CA ALA A 71 2.41 -8.13 -10.33
C ALA A 71 1.62 -9.41 -10.66
N GLY A 72 0.68 -9.37 -11.61
CA GLY A 72 -0.24 -10.47 -11.92
C GLY A 72 -1.19 -10.80 -10.76
N VAL A 73 -1.50 -9.81 -9.92
CA VAL A 73 -2.35 -9.97 -8.73
C VAL A 73 -3.77 -9.49 -9.05
N ASP A 74 -4.77 -10.28 -8.67
CA ASP A 74 -6.18 -9.92 -8.84
C ASP A 74 -6.61 -8.86 -7.79
N PRO A 75 -7.05 -7.65 -8.21
CA PRO A 75 -7.38 -6.54 -7.30
C PRO A 75 -8.71 -6.72 -6.55
N ASP A 76 -9.56 -7.65 -6.98
CA ASP A 76 -10.85 -7.96 -6.35
C ASP A 76 -10.71 -9.01 -5.23
N ASN A 77 -9.60 -9.75 -5.20
CA ASN A 77 -9.22 -10.67 -4.13
C ASN A 77 -8.33 -10.01 -3.06
N PHE A 78 -8.05 -10.77 -2.00
CA PHE A 78 -7.11 -10.31 -1.00
C PHE A 78 -5.68 -10.32 -1.54
N PHE A 79 -4.88 -9.36 -1.09
CA PHE A 79 -3.46 -9.26 -1.43
C PHE A 79 -2.68 -8.68 -0.24
N PHE A 80 -1.37 -8.72 -0.35
CA PHE A 80 -0.45 -8.07 0.58
C PHE A 80 0.20 -6.87 -0.10
N VAL A 81 0.27 -5.78 0.65
CA VAL A 81 1.09 -4.61 0.30
C VAL A 81 2.28 -4.61 1.23
N ASN A 82 3.48 -4.67 0.64
CA ASN A 82 4.73 -4.71 1.37
C ASN A 82 5.40 -3.35 1.22
N PHE A 83 5.43 -2.59 2.30
CA PHE A 83 6.07 -1.28 2.32
C PHE A 83 7.55 -1.39 2.64
N PHE A 84 8.33 -0.52 2.02
CA PHE A 84 9.76 -0.41 2.23
C PHE A 84 10.21 1.04 2.09
N GLU A 85 11.34 1.35 2.70
CA GLU A 85 11.97 2.66 2.57
C GLU A 85 12.23 2.94 1.08
N PRO A 86 11.95 4.17 0.60
CA PRO A 86 12.36 4.53 -0.73
C PRO A 86 13.87 4.33 -0.81
N LYS A 87 14.34 3.60 -1.83
CA LYS A 87 15.78 3.58 -2.14
C LYS A 87 16.13 5.02 -2.49
N VAL A 88 16.68 5.76 -1.54
CA VAL A 88 17.40 6.99 -1.83
C VAL A 88 18.54 6.52 -2.71
N ALA A 89 18.46 6.78 -4.02
CA ALA A 89 19.63 6.65 -4.85
C ALA A 89 20.63 7.64 -4.26
N GLU A 90 21.63 7.14 -3.54
CA GLU A 90 22.81 7.91 -3.19
C GLU A 90 23.39 8.39 -4.53
N LEU A 91 23.14 9.66 -4.86
CA LEU A 91 23.71 10.38 -5.99
C LEU A 91 25.05 10.99 -5.59
#